data_AF-A0A6G1CUQ0-F1
#
_entry.id   AF-A0A6G1CUQ0-F1
#
_cell.length_a   1.000
_cell.length_b   1.000
_cell.length_c   1.000
_cell.angle_alpha   90.00
_cell.angle_beta   90.00
_cell.angle_gamma   90.00
#
_symmetry.space_group_name_H-M   'P 1'
#
loop_
_entity.id
_entity.type
_entity.pdbx_description
1 polymer ?
#
loop_
_entity_poly.entity_id
_entity_poly.type
_entity_poly.pdbx_seq_one_letter_code
_entity_poly.pdbx_strand_id
1 'polypeptide(L)'
;MEAPPGPSSRRPWKPTCLYYTQGKCTMLSDTLHLEKFNHKLLTDLPVNSSAADKVKPQKLDYFLVLDLEGKVEILEFPVVMIDAQSMEFVDSFHRFVRPTAMSEQRIGECIEGKYGKFGVDRVWHDTAIPFKEVLQEFEDWIRDHKLWKKEQGGALNSAAFITCGNWDLKTK
;
A
#
# COMPACT_ATOMS: atom_id res chain seq x y z
N MET A 1 -34.54 -8.52 -26.07
CA MET A 1 -33.37 -7.64 -26.22
C MET A 1 -32.60 -7.72 -24.92
N GLU A 2 -31.57 -8.57 -24.86
CA GLU A 2 -30.65 -8.58 -23.71
C GLU A 2 -29.66 -7.43 -23.87
N ALA A 3 -29.41 -6.71 -22.77
CA ALA A 3 -28.38 -5.67 -22.74
C ALA A 3 -26.99 -6.31 -22.88
N PRO A 4 -26.04 -5.66 -23.58
CA PRO A 4 -24.72 -6.23 -23.76
C PRO A 4 -23.98 -6.28 -22.41
N PRO A 5 -23.16 -7.32 -22.15
CA PRO A 5 -22.31 -7.34 -20.97
C PRO A 5 -21.35 -6.14 -21.04
N GLY A 6 -21.38 -5.30 -20.01
CA GLY A 6 -20.46 -4.18 -19.88
C GLY A 6 -19.00 -4.66 -19.89
N PRO A 7 -18.05 -3.84 -20.39
CA PRO A 7 -16.65 -4.25 -20.48
C PRO A 7 -16.09 -4.46 -19.07
N SER A 8 -15.91 -5.71 -18.69
CA SER A 8 -15.03 -6.09 -17.57
C SER A 8 -13.58 -5.80 -17.98
N SER A 9 -13.19 -4.52 -18.01
CA SER A 9 -11.78 -4.14 -18.11
C SER A 9 -11.14 -4.23 -16.74
N ARG A 10 -11.03 -5.45 -16.19
CA ARG A 10 -10.05 -5.69 -15.13
C ARG A 10 -8.70 -5.40 -15.77
N ARG A 11 -8.08 -4.26 -15.43
CA ARG A 11 -6.72 -3.99 -15.87
C ARG A 11 -5.88 -5.14 -15.34
N PRO A 12 -5.19 -5.92 -16.20
CA PRO A 12 -4.30 -6.96 -15.72
C PRO A 12 -3.29 -6.30 -14.79
N TRP A 13 -3.27 -6.72 -13.53
CA TRP A 13 -2.31 -6.21 -12.56
C TRP A 13 -0.92 -6.53 -13.09
N LYS A 14 -0.07 -5.50 -13.24
CA LYS A 14 1.26 -5.69 -13.81
C LYS A 14 2.13 -6.36 -12.75
N PRO A 15 2.89 -7.41 -13.08
CA PRO A 15 3.96 -7.89 -12.22
C PRO A 15 4.85 -6.72 -11.77
N THR A 16 5.06 -6.57 -10.46
CA THR A 16 5.82 -5.45 -9.90
C THR A 16 6.86 -5.95 -8.91
N CYS A 17 8.07 -5.43 -9.05
CA CYS A 17 9.11 -5.59 -8.04
C CYS A 17 8.97 -4.50 -6.96
N LEU A 18 9.24 -4.81 -5.69
CA LEU A 18 9.23 -3.81 -4.61
C LEU A 18 10.26 -2.69 -4.80
N TYR A 19 11.35 -2.91 -5.55
CA TYR A 19 12.23 -1.81 -5.94
C TYR A 19 11.55 -0.84 -6.89
N TYR A 20 10.64 -1.32 -7.76
CA TYR A 20 9.91 -0.46 -8.69
C TYR A 20 8.87 0.39 -7.96
N THR A 21 8.15 -0.17 -6.99
CA THR A 21 7.17 0.60 -6.18
C THR A 21 7.82 1.75 -5.40
N GLN A 22 9.15 1.73 -5.31
CA GLN A 22 9.98 2.74 -4.67
C GLN A 22 10.81 3.57 -5.67
N GLY A 23 10.52 3.50 -6.97
CA GLY A 23 11.19 4.28 -8.02
C GLY A 23 12.66 3.88 -8.27
N LYS A 24 13.10 2.74 -7.74
CA LYS A 24 14.51 2.26 -7.79
C LYS A 24 14.76 1.17 -8.83
N CYS A 25 13.75 0.75 -9.59
CA CYS A 25 13.89 -0.24 -10.64
C CYS A 25 13.34 0.28 -11.97
N THR A 26 14.07 0.04 -13.06
CA THR A 26 13.66 0.38 -14.44
C THR A 26 13.44 -0.87 -15.30
N MET A 27 13.66 -2.07 -14.74
CA MET A 27 13.66 -3.35 -15.46
C MET A 27 12.29 -4.05 -15.49
N LEU A 28 11.18 -3.33 -15.34
CA LEU A 28 9.85 -3.95 -15.37
C LEU A 28 9.45 -4.54 -16.73
N SER A 29 10.14 -4.20 -17.82
CA SER A 29 9.94 -4.82 -19.12
C SER A 29 10.75 -6.10 -19.31
N ASP A 30 11.62 -6.45 -18.37
CA ASP A 30 12.46 -7.65 -18.42
C ASP A 30 11.73 -8.82 -17.72
N THR A 31 11.38 -9.83 -18.51
CA THR A 31 10.67 -11.03 -18.03
C THR A 31 11.47 -11.81 -16.98
N LEU A 32 12.81 -11.92 -17.14
CA LEU A 32 13.65 -12.64 -16.17
C LEU A 32 13.76 -11.89 -14.85
N HIS A 33 13.80 -10.55 -14.91
CA HIS A 33 13.75 -9.71 -13.72
C HIS A 33 12.42 -9.92 -12.98
N LEU A 34 11.30 -9.89 -13.69
CA LEU A 34 9.99 -10.12 -13.09
C LEU A 34 9.86 -11.54 -12.53
N GLU A 35 10.31 -12.58 -13.23
CA GLU A 35 10.26 -13.95 -12.70
C GLU A 35 11.02 -14.09 -11.38
N LYS A 36 12.14 -13.37 -11.23
CA LYS A 36 13.00 -13.44 -10.05
C LYS A 36 12.57 -12.50 -8.91
N PHE A 37 12.07 -11.32 -9.24
CA PHE A 37 11.84 -10.22 -8.29
C PHE A 37 10.39 -9.74 -8.23
N ASN A 38 9.46 -10.39 -8.93
CA ASN A 38 8.03 -10.13 -8.77
C ASN A 38 7.62 -10.63 -7.38
N HIS A 39 7.30 -9.67 -6.53
CA HIS A 39 6.66 -9.95 -5.27
C HIS A 39 5.18 -9.96 -5.61
N LYS A 40 4.54 -11.14 -5.51
CA LYS A 40 3.10 -11.32 -5.79
C LYS A 40 2.30 -10.49 -4.79
N LEU A 41 2.23 -9.17 -5.01
CA LEU A 41 1.69 -8.23 -4.05
C LEU A 41 0.18 -8.43 -3.86
N LEU A 42 -0.49 -9.09 -4.82
CA LEU A 42 -1.87 -9.58 -4.76
C LEU A 42 -2.11 -10.38 -6.05
N THR A 43 -1.70 -11.65 -6.12
CA THR A 43 -2.28 -12.55 -7.13
C THR A 43 -3.61 -13.04 -6.59
N ASP A 44 -4.69 -12.50 -7.14
CA ASP A 44 -6.03 -13.08 -7.14
C ASP A 44 -6.56 -13.47 -5.76
N LEU A 45 -6.68 -12.52 -4.82
CA LEU A 45 -7.73 -12.70 -3.81
C LEU A 45 -9.06 -12.60 -4.57
N PRO A 46 -9.86 -13.67 -4.65
CA PRO A 46 -11.16 -13.59 -5.29
C PRO A 46 -12.02 -12.64 -4.44
N VAL A 47 -12.10 -11.38 -4.86
CA VAL A 47 -13.13 -10.47 -4.36
C VAL A 47 -14.45 -11.11 -4.76
N ASN A 48 -15.20 -11.54 -3.76
CA ASN A 48 -16.48 -12.19 -3.98
C ASN A 48 -17.41 -11.17 -4.66
N SER A 49 -17.60 -11.29 -5.98
CA SER A 49 -18.40 -10.35 -6.76
C SER A 49 -19.86 -10.28 -6.29
N SER A 50 -20.37 -11.34 -5.62
CA SER A 50 -21.70 -11.33 -4.99
C SER A 50 -21.80 -10.43 -3.76
N ALA A 51 -20.67 -9.90 -3.25
CA ALA A 51 -20.65 -8.89 -2.20
C ALA A 51 -20.81 -7.47 -2.76
N ALA A 52 -20.52 -7.23 -4.05
CA ALA A 52 -20.66 -5.92 -4.69
C ALA A 52 -22.13 -5.45 -4.68
N ASP A 53 -23.08 -6.37 -4.89
CA ASP A 53 -24.52 -6.09 -4.82
C ASP A 53 -25.00 -5.67 -3.41
N LYS A 54 -24.17 -5.90 -2.39
CA LYS A 54 -24.44 -5.50 -0.99
C LYS A 54 -23.77 -4.18 -0.61
N VAL A 55 -22.95 -3.61 -1.50
CA VAL A 55 -22.26 -2.34 -1.25
C VAL A 55 -23.31 -1.23 -1.28
N LYS A 56 -23.50 -0.58 -0.13
CA LYS A 56 -24.35 0.61 -0.05
C LYS A 56 -23.55 1.83 -0.48
N PRO A 57 -24.16 2.79 -1.20
CA PRO A 57 -23.52 4.06 -1.52
C PRO A 57 -22.95 4.72 -0.25
N GLN A 58 -21.68 5.10 -0.30
CA GLN A 58 -21.00 5.81 0.76
C GLN A 58 -20.91 7.29 0.40
N LYS A 59 -20.76 8.16 1.40
CA LYS A 59 -20.49 9.59 1.18
C LYS A 59 -19.00 9.87 0.88
N LEU A 60 -18.20 8.82 0.82
CA LEU A 60 -16.77 8.86 0.56
C LEU A 60 -16.54 8.35 -0.85
N ASP A 61 -15.58 8.95 -1.53
CA ASP A 61 -15.10 8.51 -2.85
C ASP A 61 -14.05 7.41 -2.70
N TYR A 62 -13.23 7.45 -1.63
CA TYR A 62 -12.11 6.52 -1.45
C TYR A 62 -11.96 5.99 -0.03
N PHE A 63 -11.50 4.73 0.06
CA PHE A 63 -10.99 4.12 1.28
C PHE A 63 -9.47 4.00 1.19
N LEU A 64 -8.77 4.46 2.24
CA LEU A 64 -7.33 4.32 2.41
C LEU A 64 -7.06 3.24 3.46
N VAL A 65 -6.82 2.01 3.01
CA VAL A 65 -6.55 0.88 3.91
C VAL A 65 -5.11 0.97 4.39
N LEU A 66 -4.92 1.17 5.69
CA LEU A 66 -3.63 1.34 6.35
C LEU A 66 -3.37 0.16 7.30
N ASP A 67 -2.16 -0.39 7.26
CA ASP A 67 -1.72 -1.50 8.10
C ASP A 67 -0.24 -1.33 8.48
N LEU A 68 0.04 -0.57 9.53
CA LEU A 68 1.42 -0.26 9.92
C LEU A 68 2.08 -1.48 10.56
N GLU A 69 3.34 -1.69 10.23
CA GLU A 69 4.09 -2.82 10.77
C GLU A 69 5.20 -2.35 11.67
N GLY A 70 5.35 -3.01 12.81
CA GLY A 70 6.30 -2.62 13.85
C GLY A 70 5.64 -2.66 15.23
N LYS A 71 6.46 -2.83 16.26
CA LYS A 71 5.97 -2.89 17.65
C LYS A 71 6.35 -1.65 18.46
N VAL A 72 7.60 -1.22 18.32
CA VAL A 72 8.17 -0.09 19.07
C VAL A 72 8.34 1.11 18.15
N GLU A 73 8.91 0.87 16.98
CA GLU A 73 9.00 1.82 15.87
C GLU A 73 8.36 1.18 14.64
N ILE A 74 7.82 2.01 13.75
CA ILE A 74 7.29 1.58 12.46
C ILE A 74 8.45 1.11 11.59
N LEU A 75 8.29 -0.04 10.94
CA LEU A 75 9.25 -0.69 10.04
C LEU A 75 8.72 -0.82 8.61
N GLU A 76 7.41 -0.72 8.41
CA GLU A 76 6.73 -0.73 7.12
C GLU A 76 5.52 0.20 7.16
N PHE A 77 5.28 0.91 6.06
CA PHE A 77 4.16 1.83 5.90
C PHE A 77 3.43 1.53 4.58
N PRO A 78 2.53 0.53 4.57
CA PRO A 78 1.66 0.24 3.44
C PRO A 78 0.32 0.98 3.53
N VAL A 79 -0.13 1.54 2.42
CA VAL A 79 -1.48 2.08 2.25
C VAL A 79 -2.02 1.62 0.90
N VAL A 80 -3.24 1.12 0.87
CA VAL A 80 -3.97 0.78 -0.37
C VAL A 80 -5.15 1.71 -0.55
N MET A 81 -5.30 2.26 -1.76
CA MET A 81 -6.43 3.09 -2.14
C MET A 81 -7.47 2.25 -2.88
N ILE A 82 -8.69 2.23 -2.36
CA ILE A 82 -9.84 1.54 -2.95
C ILE A 82 -10.91 2.57 -3.30
N ASP A 83 -11.50 2.44 -4.49
CA ASP A 83 -12.65 3.24 -4.91
C ASP A 83 -13.90 2.78 -4.16
N ALA A 84 -14.57 3.68 -3.43
CA ALA A 84 -15.66 3.31 -2.53
C ALA A 84 -16.97 2.95 -3.27
N GLN A 85 -17.10 3.28 -4.56
CA GLN A 85 -18.28 2.95 -5.37
C GLN A 85 -18.12 1.59 -6.03
N SER A 86 -16.98 1.34 -6.67
CA SER A 86 -16.68 0.11 -7.40
C SER A 86 -16.05 -0.98 -6.54
N MET A 87 -15.49 -0.62 -5.38
CA MET A 87 -14.67 -1.49 -4.52
C MET A 87 -13.43 -2.04 -5.22
N GLU A 88 -12.97 -1.38 -6.27
CA GLU A 88 -11.79 -1.77 -7.04
C GLU A 88 -10.53 -1.08 -6.51
N PHE A 89 -9.39 -1.74 -6.71
CA PHE A 89 -8.07 -1.19 -6.42
C PHE A 89 -7.77 0.01 -7.34
N VAL A 90 -7.33 1.11 -6.74
CA VAL A 90 -6.94 2.33 -7.46
C VAL A 90 -5.42 2.45 -7.54
N ASP A 91 -4.76 2.49 -6.38
CA ASP A 91 -3.31 2.66 -6.26
C ASP A 91 -2.81 2.19 -4.88
N SER A 92 -1.50 2.17 -4.66
CA SER A 92 -0.90 1.92 -3.35
C SER A 92 0.36 2.74 -3.09
N PHE A 93 0.56 3.04 -1.81
CA PHE A 93 1.80 3.58 -1.26
C PHE A 93 2.45 2.50 -0.40
N HIS A 94 3.76 2.26 -0.58
CA HIS A 94 4.49 1.28 0.22
C HIS A 94 5.93 1.73 0.43
N ARG A 95 6.34 1.82 1.69
CA ARG A 95 7.72 2.10 2.09
C ARG A 95 8.15 1.26 3.28
N PHE A 96 9.42 0.84 3.25
CA PHE A 96 10.11 0.36 4.43
C PHE A 96 10.65 1.54 5.22
N VAL A 97 10.59 1.43 6.55
CA VAL A 97 10.94 2.50 7.48
C VAL A 97 12.16 2.09 8.27
N ARG A 98 13.19 2.94 8.27
CA ARG A 98 14.40 2.75 9.07
C ARG A 98 14.16 3.28 10.49
N PRO A 99 14.19 2.42 11.53
CA PRO A 99 14.06 2.85 12.91
C PRO A 99 15.29 3.63 13.37
N THR A 100 15.14 4.42 14.43
CA THR A 100 16.17 5.33 14.94
C THR A 100 16.61 5.02 16.37
N ALA A 101 15.73 4.39 17.18
CA ALA A 101 16.00 4.09 18.58
C ALA A 101 16.28 2.60 18.84
N MET A 102 15.80 1.73 17.96
CA MET A 102 16.02 0.28 18.03
C MET A 102 17.49 -0.08 17.77
N SER A 103 18.01 -1.07 18.50
CA SER A 103 19.38 -1.55 18.28
C SER A 103 19.50 -2.35 16.98
N GLU A 104 20.66 -2.28 16.33
CA GLU A 104 20.96 -3.03 15.09
C GLU A 104 20.66 -4.52 15.21
N GLN A 105 20.96 -5.14 16.37
CA GLN A 105 20.62 -6.54 16.61
C GLN A 105 19.11 -6.80 16.53
N ARG A 106 18.30 -5.98 17.20
CA ARG A 106 16.82 -6.13 17.18
C ARG A 106 16.24 -5.82 15.82
N ILE A 107 16.81 -4.85 15.11
CA ILE A 107 16.46 -4.57 13.72
C ILE A 107 16.70 -5.84 12.89
N GLY A 108 17.93 -6.38 12.91
CA GLY A 108 18.28 -7.62 12.20
C GLY A 108 17.33 -8.78 12.51
N GLU A 109 17.05 -9.06 13.80
CA GLU A 109 16.10 -10.10 14.22
C GLU A 109 14.69 -9.88 13.63
N CYS A 110 14.20 -8.64 13.59
CA CYS A 110 12.90 -8.31 13.01
C CYS A 110 12.90 -8.47 11.49
N ILE A 111 13.93 -7.97 10.82
CA ILE A 111 14.03 -7.95 9.36
C ILE A 111 14.27 -9.36 8.82
N GLU A 112 15.30 -10.06 9.28
CA GLU A 112 15.61 -11.43 8.88
C GLU A 112 14.47 -12.39 9.23
N GLY A 113 13.83 -12.17 10.39
CA GLY A 113 12.72 -13.00 10.85
C GLY A 113 11.45 -12.83 10.02
N LYS A 114 10.93 -11.61 9.84
CA LYS A 114 9.70 -11.35 9.08
C LYS A 114 10.00 -11.33 7.58
N TYR A 115 10.82 -10.38 7.14
CA TYR A 115 11.05 -10.11 5.72
C TYR A 115 11.96 -11.15 5.07
N GLY A 116 12.91 -11.72 5.81
CA GLY A 116 13.77 -12.80 5.29
C GLY A 116 12.97 -14.07 4.94
N LYS A 117 11.93 -14.41 5.70
CA LYS A 117 11.02 -15.52 5.36
C LYS A 117 10.24 -15.29 4.06
N PHE A 118 10.00 -14.03 3.70
CA PHE A 118 9.36 -13.65 2.44
C PHE A 118 10.37 -13.38 1.32
N GLY A 119 11.68 -13.45 1.60
CA GLY A 119 12.75 -13.15 0.65
C GLY A 119 12.88 -11.67 0.28
N VAL A 120 12.43 -10.76 1.16
CA VAL A 120 12.39 -9.31 0.92
C VAL A 120 13.25 -8.50 1.89
N ASP A 121 14.00 -9.17 2.77
CA ASP A 121 14.96 -8.58 3.71
C ASP A 121 15.97 -7.66 3.00
N ARG A 122 16.52 -8.10 1.88
CA ARG A 122 17.46 -7.28 1.10
C ARG A 122 16.81 -5.99 0.59
N VAL A 123 15.55 -6.06 0.14
CA VAL A 123 14.81 -4.87 -0.30
C VAL A 123 14.69 -3.89 0.86
N TRP A 124 14.36 -4.40 2.05
CA TRP A 124 14.32 -3.57 3.24
C TRP A 124 15.65 -2.86 3.49
N HIS A 125 16.77 -3.59 3.48
CA HIS A 125 18.09 -3.00 3.73
C HIS A 125 18.48 -1.95 2.67
N ASP A 126 18.21 -2.24 1.41
CA ASP A 126 18.57 -1.39 0.28
C ASP A 126 17.67 -0.16 0.17
N THR A 127 16.47 -0.19 0.75
CA THR A 127 15.48 0.86 0.51
C THR A 127 14.84 1.54 1.71
N ALA A 128 14.97 1.02 2.93
CA ALA A 128 14.39 1.63 4.11
C ALA A 128 14.97 3.03 4.39
N ILE A 129 14.09 4.02 4.48
CA ILE A 129 14.40 5.43 4.75
C ILE A 129 13.80 5.88 6.10
N PRO A 130 14.28 6.98 6.71
CA PRO A 130 13.73 7.48 7.97
C PRO A 130 12.22 7.78 7.90
N PHE A 131 11.50 7.55 9.00
CA PHE A 131 10.04 7.74 9.06
C PHE A 131 9.57 9.13 8.59
N LYS A 132 10.33 10.20 8.88
CA LYS A 132 9.98 11.55 8.44
C LYS A 132 9.97 11.69 6.91
N GLU A 133 10.89 11.02 6.23
CA GLU A 133 10.95 11.01 4.77
C GLU A 133 9.79 10.18 4.20
N VAL A 134 9.50 9.01 4.80
CA VAL A 134 8.33 8.20 4.43
C VAL A 134 7.04 9.01 4.55
N LEU A 135 6.86 9.76 5.64
CA LEU A 135 5.68 10.59 5.83
C LEU A 135 5.58 11.71 4.78
N GLN A 136 6.70 12.32 4.40
CA GLN A 136 6.71 13.33 3.34
C GLN A 136 6.32 12.73 1.98
N GLU A 137 6.88 11.58 1.63
CA GLU A 137 6.53 10.88 0.38
C GLU A 137 5.05 10.45 0.38
N PHE A 138 4.53 10.03 1.53
CA PHE A 138 3.11 9.70 1.69
C PHE A 138 2.20 10.94 1.53
N GLU A 139 2.57 12.06 2.12
CA GLU A 139 1.86 13.34 1.98
C GLU A 139 1.83 13.84 0.53
N ASP A 140 2.93 13.64 -0.21
CA ASP A 140 3.01 13.96 -1.64
C ASP A 140 2.12 13.00 -2.45
N TRP A 141 2.16 11.70 -2.17
CA TRP A 141 1.29 10.71 -2.82
C TRP A 141 -0.22 11.00 -2.60
N ILE A 142 -0.64 11.35 -1.38
CA ILE A 142 -2.04 11.75 -1.10
C ILE A 142 -2.42 13.04 -1.86
N ARG A 143 -1.49 13.98 -1.97
CA ARG A 143 -1.71 15.27 -2.65
C ARG A 143 -1.84 15.11 -4.16
N ASP A 144 -1.06 14.22 -4.77
CA ASP A 144 -1.14 13.89 -6.19
C ASP A 144 -2.50 13.28 -6.54
N HIS A 145 -3.09 12.52 -5.60
CA HIS A 145 -4.46 12.02 -5.67
C HIS A 145 -5.53 13.06 -5.31
N LYS A 146 -5.13 14.31 -5.00
CA LYS A 146 -6.01 15.44 -4.64
C LYS A 146 -6.90 15.19 -3.41
N LEU A 147 -6.56 14.19 -2.60
CA LEU A 147 -7.29 13.83 -1.39
C LEU A 147 -6.99 14.79 -0.24
N TRP A 148 -5.94 15.60 -0.34
CA TRP A 148 -5.54 16.51 0.72
C TRP A 148 -5.13 17.87 0.16
N LYS A 149 -5.70 18.93 0.72
CA LYS A 149 -5.29 20.31 0.48
C LYS A 149 -4.89 20.93 1.81
N LYS A 150 -3.60 21.23 1.96
CA LYS A 150 -3.02 21.84 3.15
C LYS A 150 -3.74 23.14 3.59
N GLU A 151 -4.31 23.86 2.62
CA GLU A 151 -5.07 25.10 2.81
C GLU A 151 -6.44 24.91 3.48
N GLN A 152 -7.00 23.70 3.53
CA GLN A 152 -8.34 23.40 4.07
C GLN A 152 -8.30 22.85 5.51
N GLY A 153 -7.25 23.15 6.28
CA GLY A 153 -7.15 22.72 7.68
C GLY A 153 -6.77 21.26 7.88
N GLY A 154 -6.22 20.62 6.84
CA GLY A 154 -5.56 19.32 6.96
C GLY A 154 -6.46 18.09 6.87
N ALA A 155 -7.78 18.23 6.72
CA ALA A 155 -8.70 17.10 6.58
C ALA A 155 -8.61 16.44 5.19
N LEU A 156 -8.89 15.14 5.12
CA LEU A 156 -9.05 14.42 3.86
C LEU A 156 -10.35 14.85 3.14
N ASN A 157 -10.28 14.99 1.82
CA ASN A 157 -11.41 15.24 0.95
C ASN A 157 -12.05 13.91 0.55
N SER A 158 -13.30 13.69 0.98
CA SER A 158 -14.12 12.54 0.55
C SER A 158 -13.42 11.17 0.69
N ALA A 159 -12.52 11.02 1.66
CA ALA A 159 -11.78 9.79 1.89
C ALA A 159 -11.65 9.51 3.38
N ALA A 160 -11.51 8.24 3.74
CA ALA A 160 -11.28 7.82 5.13
C ALA A 160 -10.20 6.74 5.21
N PHE A 161 -9.43 6.77 6.30
CA PHE A 161 -8.54 5.68 6.67
C PHE A 161 -9.34 4.51 7.23
N ILE A 162 -8.98 3.30 6.81
CA ILE A 162 -9.52 2.03 7.28
C ILE A 162 -8.36 1.22 7.84
N THR A 163 -8.47 0.75 9.07
CA THR A 163 -7.44 -0.05 9.77
C THR A 163 -8.04 -1.35 10.30
N CYS A 164 -7.21 -2.39 10.45
CA CYS A 164 -7.64 -3.65 11.06
C CYS A 164 -7.51 -3.58 12.59
N GLY A 165 -8.50 -2.96 13.23
CA GLY A 165 -8.46 -2.67 14.66
C GLY A 165 -7.99 -1.25 14.93
N ASN A 166 -7.67 -0.95 16.20
CA ASN A 166 -7.35 0.41 16.61
C ASN A 166 -5.85 0.68 16.78
N TRP A 167 -4.98 -0.33 16.75
CA TRP A 167 -3.58 -0.19 17.16
C TRP A 167 -2.77 0.79 16.31
N ASP A 168 -3.02 0.84 15.00
CA ASP A 168 -2.29 1.70 14.05
C ASP A 168 -2.45 3.19 14.35
N LEU A 169 -3.65 3.61 14.72
CA LEU A 169 -4.03 5.02 14.85
C LEU A 169 -4.55 5.37 16.25
N LYS A 170 -4.39 4.49 17.24
CA LYS A 170 -4.87 4.73 18.60
C LYS A 170 -4.19 5.96 19.18
N THR A 171 -4.94 7.04 19.32
CA THR A 171 -4.53 8.18 20.13
C THR A 171 -4.83 7.89 21.61
N LYS A 172 -4.08 8.50 22.52
CA LYS A 172 -4.33 8.45 23.96
C LYS A 172 -5.54 9.30 24.34
#